data_AF-A0A165T9K6-F1
#
_entry.id   AF-A0A165T9K6-F1
#
_cell.length_a   1.000
_cell.length_b   1.000
_cell.length_c   1.000
_cell.angle_alpha   90.00
_cell.angle_beta   90.00
_cell.angle_gamma   90.00
#
_symmetry.space_group_name_H-M   'P 1'
#
loop_
_entity.id
_entity.type
_entity.pdbx_description
1 polymer ?
#
loop_
_entity_poly.entity_id
_entity_poly.type
_entity_poly.pdbx_seq_one_letter_code
_entity_poly.pdbx_strand_id
1 'polypeptide(L)'
;MGLEFWTMEASSASDALRDPSKVLLEVYNAHRDSENFPAIVHEHFFSLFRTTDAFRTIPVLSARTPPSARKDGALVRFRAMVQDTSQSPEMYISRLADGTPGGWNLESGADDDLLRQSDYANLRECTVIWATSIPGESDWVSDLLDGGSEESDVVHQPARPHKFPIPDLPHVGAQVKIYYTTGRDPKPTDLIDFVGILHEDVLHGEQEELVSVPTLHVLYSRPVDRSVVFENFPSLENVSDVRQKLIKWIADQALDGDTSAAEWVLLVCMAQVQIKQTHLLPPSLTLSKLPPPPSPSTIPSLCTVLSLLLPQVITLPATLDKLNNEHFVPESKEEDLHSGYLQVPAGTTVVISELGLQEGNLLEKGVANVVAAQNAMSSQTILYAFPFSQFSFNTDMNFVVMTEGSKSAFFKTDIILPVRSQSASDYYRAEGDILQSPPLLAIFRHYLYHVKNVSVRVGKQMSEVISIIFASCEPIA
;
A
#
# COMPACT_ATOMS: atom_id res chain seq x y z
N MET A 1 -40.96 -6.90 12.66
CA MET A 1 -39.99 -5.85 13.03
C MET A 1 -38.53 -6.21 12.76
N GLY A 2 -37.96 -7.30 13.29
CA GLY A 2 -36.57 -7.69 12.95
C GLY A 2 -36.40 -8.07 11.47
N LEU A 3 -37.10 -9.08 10.96
CA LEU A 3 -36.94 -9.54 9.57
C LEU A 3 -37.21 -8.45 8.52
N GLU A 4 -38.22 -7.60 8.72
CA GLU A 4 -38.62 -6.55 7.77
C GLU A 4 -37.55 -5.44 7.63
N PHE A 5 -36.88 -5.11 8.74
CA PHE A 5 -35.82 -4.10 8.76
C PHE A 5 -34.57 -4.60 8.00
N TRP A 6 -34.20 -5.86 8.22
CA TRP A 6 -33.10 -6.51 7.49
C TRP A 6 -33.40 -6.64 5.98
N THR A 7 -34.64 -6.94 5.59
CA THR A 7 -35.03 -6.98 4.17
C THR A 7 -35.03 -5.60 3.50
N MET A 8 -35.37 -4.53 4.23
CA MET A 8 -35.30 -3.17 3.70
C MET A 8 -33.84 -2.70 3.50
N GLU A 9 -32.95 -2.93 4.46
CA GLU A 9 -31.53 -2.58 4.35
C GLU A 9 -30.84 -3.35 3.20
N ALA A 10 -31.11 -4.65 3.07
CA ALA A 10 -30.60 -5.47 1.97
C ALA A 10 -31.12 -5.02 0.59
N SER A 11 -32.39 -4.59 0.51
CA SER A 11 -32.95 -4.01 -0.71
C SER A 11 -32.25 -2.71 -1.08
N SER A 12 -32.00 -1.81 -0.11
CA SER A 12 -31.33 -0.53 -0.37
C SER A 12 -29.87 -0.67 -0.80
N ALA A 13 -29.13 -1.63 -0.25
CA ALA A 13 -27.76 -1.91 -0.67
C ALA A 13 -27.72 -2.47 -2.11
N SER A 14 -28.67 -3.36 -2.44
CA SER A 14 -28.81 -3.89 -3.81
C SER A 14 -29.18 -2.80 -4.82
N ASP A 15 -30.03 -1.85 -4.44
CA ASP A 15 -30.39 -0.72 -5.29
C ASP A 15 -29.17 0.20 -5.53
N ALA A 16 -28.39 0.48 -4.48
CA ALA A 16 -27.15 1.26 -4.58
C ALA A 16 -26.08 0.59 -5.47
N LEU A 17 -25.96 -0.75 -5.42
CA LEU A 17 -25.05 -1.48 -6.31
C LEU A 17 -25.47 -1.42 -7.78
N ARG A 18 -26.78 -1.35 -8.05
CA ARG A 18 -27.33 -1.30 -9.41
C ARG A 18 -27.25 0.11 -10.02
N ASP A 19 -27.60 1.13 -9.24
CA ASP A 19 -27.69 2.51 -9.68
C ASP A 19 -27.43 3.48 -8.51
N PRO A 20 -26.15 3.74 -8.17
CA PRO A 20 -25.79 4.59 -7.04
C PRO A 20 -26.24 6.05 -7.25
N SER A 21 -26.23 6.55 -8.48
CA SER A 21 -26.66 7.91 -8.81
C SER A 21 -28.14 8.12 -8.55
N LYS A 22 -28.99 7.13 -8.87
CA LYS A 22 -30.41 7.18 -8.51
C LYS A 22 -30.62 7.22 -7.00
N VAL A 23 -29.91 6.38 -6.24
CA VAL A 23 -29.99 6.39 -4.76
C VAL A 23 -29.53 7.74 -4.20
N LEU A 24 -28.46 8.32 -4.76
CA LEU A 24 -27.96 9.63 -4.38
C LEU A 24 -29.01 10.74 -4.61
N LEU A 25 -29.74 10.69 -5.73
CA LEU A 25 -30.86 11.59 -6.02
C LEU A 25 -32.05 11.41 -5.05
N GLU A 26 -32.36 10.17 -4.66
CA GLU A 26 -33.40 9.88 -3.66
C GLU A 26 -33.02 10.44 -2.28
N VAL A 27 -31.76 10.26 -1.86
CA VAL A 27 -31.22 10.84 -0.61
C VAL A 27 -31.26 12.36 -0.65
N TYR A 28 -30.89 12.98 -1.78
CA TYR A 28 -31.00 14.42 -1.97
C TYR A 28 -32.44 14.92 -1.84
N ASN A 29 -33.39 14.26 -2.52
CA ASN A 29 -34.79 14.63 -2.46
C ASN A 29 -35.38 14.57 -1.05
N ALA A 30 -34.90 13.65 -0.21
CA ALA A 30 -35.28 13.55 1.19
C ALA A 30 -34.64 14.63 2.08
N HIS A 31 -33.55 15.27 1.65
CA HIS A 31 -32.74 16.20 2.46
C HIS A 31 -32.44 17.52 1.76
N ARG A 32 -33.35 18.00 0.89
CA ARG A 32 -33.14 19.20 0.05
C ARG A 32 -32.77 20.45 0.83
N ASP A 33 -33.12 20.55 2.11
CA ASP A 33 -32.85 21.74 2.92
C ASP A 33 -31.53 21.65 3.72
N SER A 34 -30.77 20.56 3.59
CA SER A 34 -29.50 20.39 4.30
C SER A 34 -28.38 21.25 3.70
N GLU A 35 -27.70 22.02 4.55
CA GLU A 35 -26.51 22.78 4.18
C GLU A 35 -25.25 21.90 4.03
N ASN A 36 -25.25 20.70 4.63
CA ASN A 36 -24.14 19.75 4.58
C ASN A 36 -24.59 18.41 3.99
N PHE A 37 -25.02 18.45 2.72
CA PHE A 37 -25.38 17.26 1.97
C PHE A 37 -24.25 16.20 1.88
N PRO A 38 -22.96 16.56 1.69
CA PRO A 38 -21.88 15.56 1.64
C PRO A 38 -21.76 14.69 2.89
N ALA A 39 -21.97 15.24 4.08
CA ALA A 39 -21.97 14.44 5.30
C ALA A 39 -23.15 13.44 5.37
N ILE A 40 -24.32 13.81 4.82
CA ILE A 40 -25.49 12.92 4.75
C ILE A 40 -25.22 11.78 3.76
N VAL A 41 -24.62 12.08 2.61
CA VAL A 41 -24.22 11.06 1.62
C VAL A 41 -23.24 10.07 2.25
N HIS A 42 -22.22 10.59 2.93
CA HIS A 42 -21.27 9.77 3.68
C HIS A 42 -21.96 8.82 4.64
N GLU A 43 -22.79 9.35 5.55
CA GLU A 43 -23.44 8.53 6.59
C GLU A 43 -24.40 7.50 6.00
N HIS A 44 -25.13 7.87 4.94
CA HIS A 44 -26.07 6.98 4.27
C HIS A 44 -25.36 5.78 3.65
N PHE A 45 -24.37 6.00 2.78
CA PHE A 45 -23.67 4.91 2.11
C PHE A 45 -22.76 4.12 3.07
N PHE A 46 -22.16 4.78 4.06
CA PHE A 46 -21.42 4.08 5.12
C PHE A 46 -22.33 3.12 5.90
N SER A 47 -23.56 3.54 6.21
CA SER A 47 -24.54 2.70 6.90
C SER A 47 -24.98 1.49 6.06
N LEU A 48 -25.23 1.67 4.77
CA LEU A 48 -25.63 0.59 3.85
C LEU A 48 -24.60 -0.55 3.79
N PHE A 49 -23.32 -0.20 3.84
CA PHE A 49 -22.20 -1.14 3.68
C PHE A 49 -21.36 -1.28 4.96
N ARG A 50 -21.97 -1.03 6.12
CA ARG A 50 -21.29 -1.07 7.42
C ARG A 50 -20.77 -2.46 7.79
N THR A 51 -21.51 -3.51 7.42
CA THR A 51 -21.13 -4.90 7.72
C THR A 51 -20.07 -5.39 6.73
N THR A 52 -19.17 -6.27 7.18
CA THR A 52 -18.11 -6.85 6.33
C THR A 52 -18.68 -7.57 5.11
N ASP A 53 -19.79 -8.29 5.28
CA ASP A 53 -20.44 -9.02 4.18
C ASP A 53 -21.01 -8.06 3.14
N ALA A 54 -21.76 -7.02 3.57
CA ALA A 54 -22.28 -6.01 2.66
C ALA A 54 -21.14 -5.26 1.94
N PHE A 55 -20.10 -4.85 2.66
CA PHE A 55 -18.94 -4.19 2.07
C PHE A 55 -18.25 -5.03 0.99
N ARG A 56 -18.14 -6.35 1.20
CA ARG A 56 -17.54 -7.28 0.24
C ARG A 56 -18.37 -7.47 -1.03
N THR A 57 -19.66 -7.15 -1.00
CA THR A 57 -20.49 -7.17 -2.22
C THR A 57 -20.15 -6.04 -3.19
N ILE A 58 -19.47 -4.98 -2.73
CA ILE A 58 -19.06 -3.87 -3.58
C ILE A 58 -17.92 -4.33 -4.50
N PRO A 59 -18.06 -4.19 -5.83
CA PRO A 59 -17.03 -4.59 -6.78
C PRO A 59 -15.71 -3.84 -6.53
N VAL A 60 -14.61 -4.58 -6.42
CA VAL A 60 -13.27 -4.01 -6.20
C VAL A 60 -12.61 -3.57 -7.50
N LEU A 61 -11.84 -2.48 -7.46
CA LEU A 61 -10.88 -2.08 -8.49
C LEU A 61 -9.51 -2.67 -8.18
N SER A 62 -8.95 -3.41 -9.14
CA SER A 62 -7.63 -4.02 -9.04
C SER A 62 -7.03 -4.18 -10.44
N ALA A 63 -5.76 -4.58 -10.54
CA ALA A 63 -5.18 -4.92 -11.85
C ALA A 63 -5.91 -6.10 -12.53
N ARG A 64 -6.51 -7.02 -11.76
CA ARG A 64 -7.32 -8.16 -12.25
C ARG A 64 -8.74 -7.73 -12.67
N THR A 65 -9.25 -6.67 -12.06
CA THR A 65 -10.57 -6.08 -12.31
C THR A 65 -10.42 -4.56 -12.50
N PRO A 66 -9.84 -4.13 -13.63
CA PRO A 66 -9.45 -2.73 -13.82
C PRO A 66 -10.67 -1.82 -13.97
N PRO A 67 -10.49 -0.48 -13.84
CA PRO A 67 -11.57 0.49 -14.04
C PRO A 67 -12.31 0.31 -15.37
N SER A 68 -11.58 0.05 -16.45
CA SER A 68 -12.14 -0.18 -17.80
C SER A 68 -13.01 -1.44 -17.92
N ALA A 69 -12.93 -2.37 -16.97
CA ALA A 69 -13.80 -3.55 -16.90
C ALA A 69 -15.13 -3.26 -16.17
N ARG A 70 -15.32 -2.05 -15.65
CA ARG A 70 -16.54 -1.62 -14.97
C ARG A 70 -17.35 -0.72 -15.90
N LYS A 71 -18.68 -0.72 -15.68
CA LYS A 71 -19.57 0.21 -16.37
C LYS A 71 -19.33 1.61 -15.82
N ASP A 72 -19.36 2.61 -16.70
CA ASP A 72 -19.42 4.01 -16.30
C ASP A 72 -20.63 4.27 -15.38
N GLY A 73 -20.41 5.00 -14.29
CA GLY A 73 -21.38 5.23 -13.21
C GLY A 73 -21.55 4.07 -12.23
N ALA A 74 -20.69 3.03 -12.28
CA ALA A 74 -20.80 1.90 -11.36
C ALA A 74 -20.33 2.26 -9.93
N LEU A 75 -21.02 1.68 -8.93
CA LEU A 75 -20.55 1.68 -7.55
C LEU A 75 -19.38 0.71 -7.41
N VAL A 76 -18.23 1.20 -6.95
CA VAL A 76 -17.03 0.40 -6.76
C VAL A 76 -16.34 0.74 -5.45
N ARG A 77 -15.48 -0.17 -4.99
CA ARG A 77 -14.50 0.09 -3.93
C ARG A 77 -13.10 0.05 -4.49
N PHE A 78 -12.25 0.94 -4.03
CA PHE A 78 -10.83 0.98 -4.36
C PHE A 78 -10.02 0.99 -3.07
N ARG A 79 -9.44 -0.17 -2.74
CA ARG A 79 -8.42 -0.25 -1.69
C ARG A 79 -7.12 0.30 -2.28
N ALA A 80 -6.69 1.44 -1.76
CA ALA A 80 -5.62 2.18 -2.40
C ALA A 80 -4.64 2.77 -1.39
N MET A 81 -3.43 3.02 -1.88
CA MET A 81 -2.47 3.93 -1.26
C MET A 81 -2.68 5.33 -1.84
N VAL A 82 -2.75 6.34 -0.97
CA VAL A 82 -2.70 7.74 -1.38
C VAL A 82 -1.29 8.05 -1.88
N GLN A 83 -1.16 8.43 -3.14
CA GLN A 83 0.15 8.65 -3.74
C GLN A 83 0.47 10.14 -3.90
N ASP A 84 -0.48 10.95 -4.33
CA ASP A 84 -0.27 12.37 -4.57
C ASP A 84 -1.42 13.19 -3.98
N THR A 85 -1.06 14.15 -3.14
CA THR A 85 -1.97 15.10 -2.51
C THR A 85 -1.67 16.54 -2.90
N SER A 86 -0.83 16.78 -3.92
CA SER A 86 -0.49 18.14 -4.37
C SER A 86 -1.49 18.71 -5.39
N GLN A 87 -2.49 17.93 -5.80
CA GLN A 87 -3.54 18.43 -6.69
C GLN A 87 -4.39 19.50 -5.97
N SER A 88 -4.66 20.59 -6.68
CA SER A 88 -5.55 21.64 -6.19
C SER A 88 -6.97 21.10 -6.00
N PRO A 89 -7.70 21.52 -4.95
CA PRO A 89 -9.12 21.24 -4.82
C PRO A 89 -9.89 21.72 -6.06
N GLU A 90 -10.93 20.97 -6.43
CA GLU A 90 -11.82 21.34 -7.53
C GLU A 90 -13.10 21.98 -6.99
N MET A 91 -13.66 22.94 -7.74
CA MET A 91 -14.94 23.55 -7.43
C MET A 91 -16.07 22.79 -8.12
N TYR A 92 -17.20 22.62 -7.44
CA TYR A 92 -18.44 22.11 -8.03
C TYR A 92 -19.64 22.90 -7.55
N ILE A 93 -20.72 22.87 -8.33
CA ILE A 93 -21.99 23.52 -7.97
C ILE A 93 -22.85 22.49 -7.24
N SER A 94 -23.05 22.68 -5.93
CA SER A 94 -23.80 21.71 -5.10
C SER A 94 -25.31 21.68 -5.39
N ARG A 95 -25.85 22.75 -5.97
CA ARG A 95 -27.25 22.87 -6.38
C ARG A 95 -27.37 23.74 -7.62
N LEU A 96 -27.91 23.17 -8.69
CA LEU A 96 -28.11 23.83 -9.97
C LEU A 96 -29.33 24.78 -9.91
N ALA A 97 -29.46 25.62 -10.94
CA ALA A 97 -30.52 26.62 -11.07
C ALA A 97 -31.95 26.04 -11.03
N ASP A 98 -32.13 24.81 -11.49
CA ASP A 98 -33.42 24.09 -11.48
C ASP A 98 -33.69 23.36 -10.14
N GLY A 99 -32.77 23.47 -9.19
CA GLY A 99 -32.83 22.83 -7.88
C GLY A 99 -32.36 21.38 -7.84
N THR A 100 -31.79 20.85 -8.93
CA THR A 100 -31.14 19.53 -8.93
C THR A 100 -29.78 19.57 -8.21
N PRO A 101 -29.32 18.44 -7.63
CA PRO A 101 -28.00 18.37 -7.01
C PRO A 101 -26.89 18.30 -8.07
N GLY A 102 -25.74 18.89 -7.73
CA GLY A 102 -24.48 18.63 -8.44
C GLY A 102 -23.42 18.04 -7.52
N GLY A 103 -22.28 17.65 -8.10
CA GLY A 103 -21.28 16.82 -7.45
C GLY A 103 -21.52 15.34 -7.72
N TRP A 104 -20.52 14.50 -7.46
CA TRP A 104 -20.50 13.07 -7.84
C TRP A 104 -20.81 12.80 -9.31
N ASN A 105 -20.48 13.75 -10.18
CA ASN A 105 -20.75 13.72 -11.63
C ASN A 105 -22.25 13.73 -11.99
N LEU A 106 -23.13 14.12 -11.07
CA LEU A 106 -24.58 14.23 -11.36
C LEU A 106 -24.89 15.32 -12.39
N GLU A 107 -24.00 16.31 -12.51
CA GLU A 107 -24.10 17.44 -13.42
C GLU A 107 -23.63 17.14 -14.86
N SER A 108 -23.01 15.98 -15.12
CA SER A 108 -22.35 15.66 -16.41
C SER A 108 -23.25 15.78 -17.64
N GLY A 109 -24.57 15.67 -17.46
CA GLY A 109 -25.57 15.81 -18.53
C GLY A 109 -26.40 17.10 -18.46
N ALA A 110 -26.07 18.03 -17.56
CA ALA A 110 -26.78 19.30 -17.45
C ALA A 110 -26.45 20.23 -18.62
N ASP A 111 -27.40 21.07 -18.99
CA ASP A 111 -27.20 22.11 -20.01
C ASP A 111 -26.18 23.14 -19.49
N ASP A 112 -25.20 23.52 -20.33
CA ASP A 112 -24.21 24.57 -20.04
C ASP A 112 -24.89 25.87 -19.57
N ASP A 113 -26.05 26.21 -20.12
CA ASP A 113 -26.80 27.39 -19.72
C ASP A 113 -27.37 27.25 -18.30
N LEU A 114 -27.74 26.04 -17.85
CA LEU A 114 -28.16 25.79 -16.47
C LEU A 114 -26.98 25.92 -15.50
N LEU A 115 -25.80 25.42 -15.87
CA LEU A 115 -24.59 25.56 -15.07
C LEU A 115 -24.21 27.04 -14.89
N ARG A 116 -24.28 27.82 -15.98
CA ARG A 116 -23.98 29.27 -15.94
C ARG A 116 -25.01 30.09 -15.18
N GLN A 117 -26.27 29.67 -15.16
CA GLN A 117 -27.35 30.35 -14.43
C GLN A 117 -27.37 29.98 -12.94
N SER A 118 -26.62 28.96 -12.54
CA SER A 118 -26.60 28.49 -11.15
C SER A 118 -25.94 29.51 -10.23
N ASP A 119 -26.48 29.63 -9.01
CA ASP A 119 -26.00 30.60 -8.04
C ASP A 119 -24.61 30.22 -7.52
N TYR A 120 -23.65 31.15 -7.62
CA TYR A 120 -22.31 31.00 -7.07
C TYR A 120 -22.31 30.79 -5.54
N ALA A 121 -23.38 31.16 -4.83
CA ALA A 121 -23.55 30.81 -3.41
C ALA A 121 -23.59 29.29 -3.16
N ASN A 122 -23.93 28.49 -4.18
CA ASN A 122 -23.95 27.02 -4.13
C ASN A 122 -22.60 26.40 -4.52
N LEU A 123 -21.59 27.21 -4.84
CA LEU A 123 -20.25 26.72 -5.15
C LEU A 123 -19.63 26.09 -3.90
N ARG A 124 -19.05 24.91 -4.06
CA ARG A 124 -18.39 24.12 -3.02
C ARG A 124 -17.07 23.57 -3.56
N GLU A 125 -16.21 23.14 -2.65
CA GLU A 125 -14.91 22.53 -2.97
C GLU A 125 -14.98 21.02 -2.71
N CYS A 126 -14.27 20.25 -3.53
CA CYS A 126 -13.94 18.86 -3.24
C CYS A 126 -12.41 18.67 -3.25
N THR A 127 -11.93 17.82 -2.37
CA THR A 127 -10.51 17.45 -2.33
C THR A 127 -10.22 16.49 -3.47
N VAL A 128 -9.15 16.75 -4.21
CA VAL A 128 -8.70 15.89 -5.31
C VAL A 128 -7.33 15.32 -4.96
N ILE A 129 -7.20 14.00 -5.08
CA ILE A 129 -5.94 13.28 -4.86
C ILE A 129 -5.74 12.22 -5.93
N TRP A 130 -4.50 11.77 -6.10
CA TRP A 130 -4.20 10.56 -6.86
C TRP A 130 -3.98 9.39 -5.92
N ALA A 131 -4.68 8.28 -6.19
CA ALA A 131 -4.53 7.05 -5.44
C ALA A 131 -4.14 5.90 -6.39
N THR A 132 -3.34 4.97 -5.89
CA THR A 132 -2.88 3.80 -6.64
C THR A 132 -3.19 2.52 -5.89
N SER A 133 -3.18 1.38 -6.60
CA SER A 133 -3.11 0.07 -5.97
C SER A 133 -1.95 0.04 -4.97
N ILE A 134 -2.06 -0.78 -3.93
CA ILE A 134 -1.06 -0.79 -2.87
C ILE A 134 0.24 -1.42 -3.38
N PRO A 135 1.37 -0.69 -3.39
CA PRO A 135 2.64 -1.22 -3.89
C PRO A 135 3.14 -2.35 -2.98
N GLY A 136 3.46 -3.49 -3.59
CA GLY A 136 3.97 -4.66 -2.87
C GLY A 136 2.92 -5.41 -2.04
N GLU A 137 1.62 -5.11 -2.16
CA GLU A 137 0.58 -5.89 -1.51
C GLU A 137 0.61 -7.34 -2.00
N SER A 138 0.63 -8.27 -1.06
CA SER A 138 0.72 -9.69 -1.37
C SER A 138 -0.64 -10.26 -1.80
N ASP A 139 -0.66 -11.16 -2.78
CA ASP A 139 -1.90 -11.72 -3.35
C ASP A 139 -2.85 -12.31 -2.30
N TRP A 140 -2.29 -12.95 -1.25
CA TRP A 140 -3.13 -13.52 -0.20
C TRP A 140 -3.92 -12.47 0.59
N VAL A 141 -3.45 -11.22 0.64
CA VAL A 141 -4.14 -10.12 1.32
C VAL A 141 -5.35 -9.70 0.50
N SER A 142 -5.15 -9.45 -0.80
CA SER A 142 -6.25 -9.11 -1.71
C SER A 142 -7.25 -10.24 -1.81
N ASP A 143 -6.82 -11.50 -1.96
CA ASP A 143 -7.71 -12.67 -2.01
C ASP A 143 -8.63 -12.77 -0.77
N LEU A 144 -8.08 -12.55 0.43
CA LEU A 144 -8.83 -12.66 1.68
C LEU A 144 -9.73 -11.45 1.96
N LEU A 145 -9.33 -10.25 1.53
CA LEU A 145 -10.09 -9.02 1.78
C LEU A 145 -11.11 -8.71 0.69
N ASP A 146 -10.80 -9.10 -0.55
CA ASP A 146 -11.62 -8.80 -1.71
C ASP A 146 -12.56 -9.94 -2.11
N GLY A 147 -12.26 -11.15 -1.64
CA GLY A 147 -12.89 -12.38 -2.12
C GLY A 147 -12.33 -12.74 -3.49
N GLY A 148 -12.31 -14.02 -3.84
CA GLY A 148 -11.83 -14.46 -5.16
C GLY A 148 -12.62 -13.76 -6.26
N SER A 149 -11.99 -12.80 -6.93
CA SER A 149 -12.57 -12.05 -8.03
C SER A 149 -12.36 -12.82 -9.33
N GLU A 150 -13.41 -12.90 -10.15
CA GLU A 150 -13.25 -13.39 -11.51
C GLU A 150 -12.31 -12.44 -12.26
N GLU A 151 -11.22 -12.97 -12.80
CA GLU A 151 -10.27 -12.19 -13.61
C GLU A 151 -10.98 -11.69 -14.86
N SER A 152 -10.80 -10.40 -15.15
CA SER A 152 -11.27 -9.82 -16.39
C SER A 152 -10.31 -10.15 -17.53
N ASP A 153 -10.84 -10.46 -18.71
CA ASP A 153 -10.05 -10.63 -19.94
C ASP A 153 -9.47 -9.29 -20.47
N VAL A 154 -9.81 -8.16 -19.82
CA VAL A 154 -9.36 -6.83 -20.22
C VAL A 154 -7.91 -6.59 -19.81
N VAL A 155 -7.04 -6.41 -20.81
CA VAL A 155 -5.66 -5.97 -20.58
C VAL A 155 -5.66 -4.53 -20.09
N HIS A 156 -5.31 -4.33 -18.82
CA HIS A 156 -5.23 -3.00 -18.23
C HIS A 156 -3.93 -2.28 -18.61
N GLN A 157 -4.06 -1.04 -19.07
CA GLN A 157 -2.95 -0.10 -19.18
C GLN A 157 -3.21 1.08 -18.24
N PRO A 158 -2.33 1.34 -17.25
CA PRO A 158 -2.48 2.47 -16.35
C PRO A 158 -2.37 3.79 -17.11
N ALA A 159 -3.27 4.74 -16.87
CA ALA A 159 -3.24 6.05 -17.54
C ALA A 159 -1.98 6.88 -17.18
N ARG A 160 -1.43 6.69 -15.97
CA ARG A 160 -0.24 7.39 -15.48
C ARG A 160 0.72 6.41 -14.80
N PRO A 161 1.47 5.59 -15.57
CA PRO A 161 2.28 4.50 -15.00
C PRO A 161 3.41 4.99 -14.06
N HIS A 162 3.92 6.21 -14.27
CA HIS A 162 4.96 6.82 -13.42
C HIS A 162 4.48 7.22 -12.02
N LYS A 163 3.15 7.23 -11.78
CA LYS A 163 2.56 7.46 -10.46
C LYS A 163 2.63 6.22 -9.56
N PHE A 164 3.00 5.04 -10.08
CA PHE A 164 3.10 3.84 -9.26
C PHE A 164 4.56 3.52 -8.88
N PRO A 165 4.88 3.31 -7.59
CA PRO A 165 6.26 3.18 -7.09
C PRO A 165 7.11 2.09 -7.74
N ILE A 166 6.51 1.03 -8.26
CA ILE A 166 7.21 -0.11 -8.83
C ILE A 166 6.94 -0.13 -10.34
N PRO A 167 7.90 0.32 -11.16
CA PRO A 167 7.77 0.33 -12.62
C PRO A 167 7.38 -1.03 -13.19
N ASP A 168 6.65 -0.99 -14.31
CA ASP A 168 6.27 -2.15 -15.12
C ASP A 168 5.35 -3.19 -14.46
N LEU A 169 4.99 -3.02 -13.18
CA LEU A 169 4.01 -3.88 -12.52
C LEU A 169 2.56 -3.48 -12.85
N PRO A 170 1.66 -4.44 -13.06
CA PRO A 170 0.23 -4.18 -13.20
C PRO A 170 -0.31 -3.49 -11.95
N HIS A 171 -0.98 -2.35 -12.13
CA HIS A 171 -1.57 -1.58 -11.04
C HIS A 171 -2.73 -0.76 -11.58
N VAL A 172 -3.61 -0.30 -10.68
CA VAL A 172 -4.62 0.72 -10.98
C VAL A 172 -4.17 2.04 -10.39
N GLY A 173 -4.30 3.12 -11.15
CA GLY A 173 -4.22 4.49 -10.66
C GLY A 173 -5.52 5.21 -11.00
N ALA A 174 -6.03 6.01 -10.07
CA ALA A 174 -7.27 6.77 -10.26
C ALA A 174 -7.20 8.13 -9.58
N GLN A 175 -7.86 9.11 -10.17
CA GLN A 175 -8.20 10.36 -9.49
C GLN A 175 -9.32 10.08 -8.48
N VAL A 176 -9.23 10.66 -7.30
CA VAL A 176 -10.21 10.47 -6.22
C VAL A 176 -10.71 11.84 -5.77
N LYS A 177 -12.02 12.07 -5.93
CA LYS A 177 -12.70 13.32 -5.56
C LYS A 177 -13.52 13.12 -4.29
N ILE A 178 -13.14 13.80 -3.20
CA ILE A 178 -13.73 13.68 -1.86
C ILE A 178 -14.55 14.94 -1.55
N TYR A 179 -15.86 14.77 -1.35
CA TYR A 179 -16.82 15.87 -1.21
C TYR A 179 -17.12 16.28 0.24
N TYR A 180 -16.78 15.42 1.20
CA TYR A 180 -17.06 15.62 2.62
C TYR A 180 -15.78 15.82 3.42
N THR A 181 -15.90 16.45 4.58
CA THR A 181 -14.78 16.62 5.50
C THR A 181 -14.57 15.34 6.31
N THR A 182 -13.41 14.70 6.16
CA THR A 182 -13.02 13.47 6.88
C THR A 182 -12.48 13.73 8.30
N GLY A 183 -12.32 14.99 8.70
CA GLY A 183 -11.69 15.41 9.97
C GLY A 183 -10.17 15.17 10.03
N ARG A 184 -9.62 14.38 9.10
CA ARG A 184 -8.20 14.18 8.84
C ARG A 184 -7.98 14.11 7.34
N ASP A 185 -7.19 15.02 6.80
CA ASP A 185 -6.83 14.99 5.39
C ASP A 185 -5.96 13.76 5.08
N PRO A 186 -6.21 13.08 3.96
CA PRO A 186 -5.34 12.00 3.50
C PRO A 186 -3.90 12.47 3.35
N LYS A 187 -2.94 11.67 3.82
CA LYS A 187 -1.51 11.95 3.65
C LYS A 187 -0.90 10.99 2.64
N PRO A 188 0.22 11.36 1.97
CA PRO A 188 0.96 10.42 1.16
C PRO A 188 1.26 9.14 1.93
N THR A 189 1.12 7.99 1.27
CA THR A 189 1.28 6.63 1.81
C THR A 189 0.19 6.15 2.78
N ASP A 190 -0.83 6.97 3.10
CA ASP A 190 -2.00 6.49 3.84
C ASP A 190 -2.75 5.41 3.02
N LEU A 191 -3.21 4.36 3.70
CA LEU A 191 -4.02 3.30 3.11
C LEU A 191 -5.50 3.55 3.40
N ILE A 192 -6.30 3.69 2.34
CA ILE A 192 -7.71 4.04 2.44
C ILE A 192 -8.53 3.13 1.51
N ASP A 193 -9.63 2.58 2.03
CA ASP A 193 -10.70 2.00 1.22
C ASP A 193 -11.63 3.16 0.80
N PHE A 194 -11.61 3.50 -0.48
CA PHE A 194 -12.54 4.46 -1.07
C PHE A 194 -13.74 3.73 -1.65
N VAL A 195 -14.96 4.19 -1.34
CA VAL A 195 -16.18 3.71 -1.98
C VAL A 195 -16.85 4.87 -2.70
N GLY A 196 -17.10 4.69 -3.99
CA GLY A 196 -17.56 5.78 -4.83
C GLY A 196 -18.12 5.34 -6.16
N ILE A 197 -18.58 6.34 -6.91
CA ILE A 197 -19.10 6.17 -8.25
C ILE A 197 -17.95 6.37 -9.23
N LEU A 198 -17.65 5.35 -10.04
CA LEU A 198 -16.58 5.39 -11.02
C LEU A 198 -17.07 6.04 -12.31
N HIS A 199 -16.30 7.01 -12.78
CA HIS A 199 -16.43 7.57 -14.13
C HIS A 199 -15.06 7.65 -14.80
N GLU A 200 -15.07 7.89 -16.10
CA GLU A 200 -13.90 8.35 -16.83
C GLU A 200 -13.98 9.88 -16.96
N ASP A 201 -12.99 10.61 -16.43
CA ASP A 201 -12.97 12.07 -16.43
C ASP A 201 -11.66 12.61 -17.02
N VAL A 202 -11.66 13.85 -17.47
CA VAL A 202 -10.45 14.49 -18.00
C VAL A 202 -9.66 15.06 -16.84
N LEU A 203 -8.37 14.70 -16.76
CA LEU A 203 -7.48 15.28 -15.76
C LEU A 203 -7.22 16.75 -16.12
N HIS A 204 -7.77 17.65 -15.32
CA HIS A 204 -7.50 19.08 -15.44
C HIS A 204 -6.17 19.40 -14.75
N GLY A 205 -5.11 19.58 -15.54
CA GLY A 205 -3.80 20.06 -15.10
C GLY A 205 -3.32 21.21 -15.98
N GLU A 206 -2.18 21.83 -15.62
CA GLU A 206 -1.56 22.89 -16.43
C GLU A 206 -0.87 22.36 -17.72
N GLN A 207 -0.79 21.03 -17.89
CA GLN A 207 -0.28 20.41 -19.12
C GLN A 207 -1.31 20.49 -20.25
N GLU A 208 -0.83 20.76 -21.48
CA GLU A 208 -1.68 20.95 -22.68
C GLU A 208 -2.43 19.68 -23.14
N GLU A 209 -2.01 18.49 -22.71
CA GLU A 209 -2.63 17.22 -23.11
C GLU A 209 -3.79 16.83 -22.17
N LEU A 210 -4.99 16.79 -22.73
CA LEU A 210 -6.17 16.26 -22.04
C LEU A 210 -6.03 14.73 -21.92
N VAL A 211 -5.68 14.26 -20.72
CA VAL A 211 -5.59 12.83 -20.42
C VAL A 211 -6.87 12.40 -19.71
N SER A 212 -7.57 11.44 -20.32
CA SER A 212 -8.69 10.74 -19.70
C SER A 212 -8.15 9.80 -18.62
N VAL A 213 -8.71 9.88 -17.41
CA VAL A 213 -8.32 9.04 -16.28
C VAL A 213 -9.55 8.46 -15.59
N PRO A 214 -9.41 7.28 -14.96
CA PRO A 214 -10.41 6.77 -14.03
C PRO A 214 -10.56 7.73 -12.85
N THR A 215 -11.79 8.18 -12.61
CA THR A 215 -12.13 9.12 -11.54
C THR A 215 -13.18 8.52 -10.62
N LEU A 216 -12.85 8.41 -9.34
CA LEU A 216 -13.73 7.91 -8.31
C LEU A 216 -14.32 9.08 -7.51
N HIS A 217 -15.63 9.29 -7.66
CA HIS A 217 -16.36 10.26 -6.85
C HIS A 217 -16.77 9.61 -5.53
N VAL A 218 -16.09 9.98 -4.45
CA VAL A 218 -16.16 9.27 -3.17
C VAL A 218 -17.46 9.57 -2.45
N LEU A 219 -18.21 8.50 -2.14
CA LEU A 219 -19.41 8.55 -1.31
C LEU A 219 -19.03 8.45 0.16
N TYR A 220 -18.13 7.52 0.51
CA TYR A 220 -17.48 7.45 1.82
C TYR A 220 -16.13 6.75 1.71
N SER A 221 -15.32 6.85 2.76
CA SER A 221 -14.02 6.23 2.84
C SER A 221 -13.72 5.79 4.26
N ARG A 222 -12.86 4.80 4.41
CA ARG A 222 -12.38 4.32 5.71
C ARG A 222 -10.92 3.90 5.62
N PRO A 223 -10.14 3.98 6.72
CA PRO A 223 -8.81 3.40 6.74
C PRO A 223 -8.85 1.91 6.39
N VAL A 224 -7.86 1.41 5.67
CA VAL A 224 -7.75 -0.02 5.38
C VAL A 224 -7.49 -0.77 6.69
N ASP A 225 -8.38 -1.69 7.03
CA ASP A 225 -8.23 -2.55 8.19
C ASP A 225 -7.81 -3.96 7.78
N ARG A 226 -6.51 -4.25 7.91
CA ARG A 226 -5.96 -5.59 7.65
C ARG A 226 -6.23 -6.58 8.78
N SER A 227 -6.67 -6.13 9.96
CA SER A 227 -6.97 -7.03 11.08
C SER A 227 -8.19 -7.91 10.82
N VAL A 228 -9.12 -7.44 9.98
CA VAL A 228 -10.35 -8.16 9.59
C VAL A 228 -10.06 -9.56 9.05
N VAL A 229 -8.90 -9.74 8.39
CA VAL A 229 -8.46 -11.05 7.90
C VAL A 229 -8.26 -12.06 9.03
N PHE A 230 -7.89 -11.59 10.22
CA PHE A 230 -7.51 -12.41 11.36
C PHE A 230 -8.58 -12.52 12.45
N GLU A 231 -9.70 -11.79 12.36
CA GLU A 231 -10.75 -11.76 13.40
C GLU A 231 -11.33 -13.14 13.74
N ASN A 232 -11.45 -14.01 12.73
CA ASN A 232 -12.02 -15.36 12.88
C ASN A 232 -10.96 -16.44 13.11
N PHE A 233 -9.68 -16.08 13.29
CA PHE A 233 -8.64 -17.07 13.54
C PHE A 233 -8.69 -17.56 14.99
N PRO A 234 -8.53 -18.88 15.23
CA PRO A 234 -8.46 -19.40 16.59
C PRO A 234 -7.22 -18.83 17.29
N SER A 235 -7.32 -18.71 18.62
CA SER A 235 -6.18 -18.32 19.45
C SER A 235 -4.98 -19.24 19.16
N LEU A 236 -3.79 -18.65 19.06
CA LEU A 236 -2.56 -19.41 18.78
C LEU A 236 -2.17 -20.22 20.01
N GLU A 237 -2.52 -21.50 20.02
CA GLU A 237 -1.95 -22.47 20.95
C GLU A 237 -0.50 -22.79 20.56
N ASN A 238 0.38 -22.98 21.55
CA ASN A 238 1.79 -23.35 21.35
C ASN A 238 2.60 -22.38 20.46
N VAL A 239 2.52 -21.07 20.73
CA VAL A 239 3.25 -19.98 20.03
C VAL A 239 4.74 -20.30 19.77
N SER A 240 5.43 -20.95 20.71
CA SER A 240 6.84 -21.34 20.54
C SER A 240 7.06 -22.39 19.45
N ASP A 241 6.16 -23.37 19.33
CA ASP A 241 6.24 -24.41 18.30
C ASP A 241 5.92 -23.81 16.91
N VAL A 242 4.91 -22.93 16.85
CA VAL A 242 4.60 -22.18 15.62
C VAL A 242 5.80 -21.36 15.16
N ARG A 243 6.46 -20.64 16.08
CA ARG A 243 7.68 -19.88 15.78
C ARG A 243 8.80 -20.77 15.22
N GLN A 244 9.06 -21.93 15.85
CA GLN A 244 10.09 -22.86 15.39
C GLN A 244 9.78 -23.42 14.01
N LYS A 245 8.52 -23.79 13.76
CA LYS A 245 8.04 -24.26 12.44
C LYS A 245 8.17 -23.17 11.37
N LEU A 246 7.84 -21.92 11.70
CA LEU A 246 7.99 -20.78 10.79
C LEU A 246 9.46 -20.55 10.42
N ILE A 247 10.35 -20.50 11.42
CA ILE A 247 11.80 -20.33 11.20
C ILE A 247 12.33 -21.47 10.32
N LYS A 248 11.96 -22.72 10.64
CA LYS A 248 12.36 -23.88 9.86
C LYS A 248 11.84 -23.80 8.42
N TRP A 249 10.59 -23.37 8.23
CA TRP A 249 10.00 -23.24 6.90
C TRP A 249 10.71 -22.15 6.06
N ILE A 250 10.98 -20.97 6.63
CA ILE A 250 11.76 -19.92 5.93
C ILE A 250 13.16 -20.45 5.57
N ALA A 251 13.82 -21.14 6.50
CA ALA A 251 15.14 -21.72 6.27
C ALA A 251 15.13 -22.75 5.13
N ASP A 252 14.22 -23.72 5.20
CA ASP A 252 14.12 -24.83 4.24
C ASP A 252 13.69 -24.34 2.84
N GLN A 253 12.92 -23.25 2.73
CA GLN A 253 12.38 -22.76 1.46
C GLN A 253 13.20 -21.65 0.79
N ALA A 254 13.97 -20.86 1.54
CA ALA A 254 14.66 -19.69 0.99
C ALA A 254 16.14 -19.55 1.35
N LEU A 255 16.63 -20.26 2.39
CA LEU A 255 17.96 -20.03 2.95
C LEU A 255 18.75 -21.32 3.14
N ASP A 256 18.50 -22.34 2.31
CA ASP A 256 19.25 -23.61 2.31
C ASP A 256 19.37 -24.26 3.70
N GLY A 257 18.29 -24.21 4.48
CA GLY A 257 18.22 -24.77 5.83
C GLY A 257 18.91 -23.95 6.93
N ASP A 258 19.42 -22.74 6.64
CA ASP A 258 20.02 -21.85 7.64
C ASP A 258 18.96 -21.23 8.57
N THR A 259 18.66 -21.94 9.66
CA THR A 259 17.67 -21.51 10.66
C THR A 259 18.08 -20.24 11.40
N SER A 260 19.39 -19.99 11.54
CA SER A 260 19.88 -18.78 12.21
C SER A 260 19.62 -17.55 11.34
N ALA A 261 19.88 -17.65 10.03
CA ALA A 261 19.54 -16.60 9.08
C ALA A 261 18.02 -16.36 9.02
N ALA A 262 17.23 -17.43 8.98
CA ALA A 262 15.78 -17.35 8.99
C ALA A 262 15.23 -16.66 10.26
N GLU A 263 15.82 -16.92 11.44
CA GLU A 263 15.42 -16.28 12.69
C GLU A 263 15.70 -14.76 12.65
N TRP A 264 16.86 -14.34 12.15
CA TRP A 264 17.18 -12.91 12.00
C TRP A 264 16.26 -12.19 11.00
N VAL A 265 15.97 -12.82 9.87
CA VAL A 265 15.00 -12.28 8.90
C VAL A 265 13.64 -12.11 9.56
N LEU A 266 13.16 -13.12 10.29
CA LEU A 266 11.89 -13.08 11.00
C LEU A 266 11.83 -11.93 12.01
N LEU A 267 12.91 -11.74 12.80
CA LEU A 267 13.00 -10.64 13.78
C LEU A 267 12.94 -9.26 13.11
N VAL A 268 13.63 -9.07 11.98
CA VAL A 268 13.58 -7.82 11.22
C VAL A 268 12.20 -7.57 10.65
N CYS A 269 11.56 -8.58 10.04
CA CYS A 269 10.22 -8.45 9.48
C CYS A 269 9.15 -8.14 10.55
N MET A 270 9.39 -8.51 11.81
CA MET A 270 8.52 -8.27 12.95
C MET A 270 8.80 -6.93 13.65
N ALA A 271 9.95 -6.30 13.41
CA ALA A 271 10.26 -5.00 13.98
C ALA A 271 9.30 -3.92 13.43
N GLN A 272 9.02 -2.92 14.28
CA GLN A 272 8.15 -1.79 13.98
C GLN A 272 8.63 -0.55 14.72
N VAL A 273 8.34 0.63 14.17
CA VAL A 273 8.62 1.92 14.84
C VAL A 273 7.59 2.13 15.97
N GLN A 274 7.96 1.78 17.22
CA GLN A 274 7.04 1.85 18.37
C GLN A 274 6.93 3.27 18.97
N ILE A 275 8.05 3.97 19.17
CA ILE A 275 8.09 5.31 19.78
C ILE A 275 9.25 6.12 19.19
N LYS A 276 8.97 7.18 18.43
CA LYS A 276 10.01 8.01 17.77
C LYS A 276 10.90 8.83 18.71
N GLN A 277 10.42 9.12 19.93
CA GLN A 277 11.21 9.87 20.93
C GLN A 277 12.34 9.03 21.54
N THR A 278 12.27 7.70 21.43
CA THR A 278 13.39 6.80 21.70
C THR A 278 13.98 6.40 20.36
N HIS A 279 15.29 6.53 20.17
CA HIS A 279 16.01 6.19 18.94
C HIS A 279 16.00 4.67 18.59
N LEU A 280 14.96 3.93 18.95
CA LEU A 280 14.78 2.51 18.68
C LEU A 280 14.05 2.34 17.36
N LEU A 281 14.81 2.44 16.27
CA LEU A 281 14.35 2.16 14.92
C LEU A 281 14.45 0.66 14.62
N PRO A 282 13.65 0.12 13.68
CA PRO A 282 13.80 -1.25 13.21
C PRO A 282 15.23 -1.51 12.74
N PRO A 283 15.88 -2.61 13.17
CA PRO A 283 17.22 -2.93 12.73
C PRO A 283 17.22 -3.34 11.26
N SER A 284 18.25 -2.90 10.54
CA SER A 284 18.52 -3.33 9.16
C SER A 284 19.46 -4.54 9.14
N LEU A 285 19.20 -5.49 8.24
CA LEU A 285 19.95 -6.75 8.14
C LEU A 285 20.57 -6.89 6.75
N THR A 286 21.88 -7.19 6.71
CA THR A 286 22.54 -7.72 5.50
C THR A 286 22.72 -9.22 5.65
N LEU A 287 22.13 -9.99 4.75
CA LEU A 287 22.50 -11.37 4.46
C LEU A 287 23.68 -11.34 3.47
N SER A 288 24.85 -11.79 3.91
CA SER A 288 26.10 -11.71 3.15
C SER A 288 26.63 -13.07 2.75
N LYS A 289 27.54 -13.12 1.77
CA LYS A 289 28.10 -14.36 1.19
C LYS A 289 27.04 -15.28 0.58
N LEU A 290 25.99 -14.70 -0.01
CA LEU A 290 25.03 -15.46 -0.78
C LEU A 290 25.70 -16.06 -2.04
N PRO A 291 25.27 -17.25 -2.49
CA PRO A 291 25.72 -17.79 -3.77
C PRO A 291 25.29 -16.85 -4.92
N PRO A 292 26.06 -16.80 -6.02
CA PRO A 292 25.67 -15.97 -7.17
C PRO A 292 24.38 -16.50 -7.82
N PRO A 293 23.53 -15.60 -8.37
CA PRO A 293 22.31 -16.02 -9.03
C PRO A 293 22.61 -16.76 -10.36
N PRO A 294 21.81 -17.77 -10.74
CA PRO A 294 21.95 -18.47 -12.01
C PRO A 294 21.82 -17.56 -13.24
N SER A 295 21.00 -16.51 -13.14
CA SER A 295 20.87 -15.45 -14.14
C SER A 295 20.63 -14.09 -13.47
N PRO A 296 20.94 -12.96 -14.14
CA PRO A 296 20.75 -11.61 -13.59
C PRO A 296 19.29 -11.27 -13.23
N SER A 297 18.32 -11.94 -13.87
CA SER A 297 16.88 -11.74 -13.63
C SER A 297 16.31 -12.71 -12.60
N THR A 298 17.12 -13.61 -12.03
CA THR A 298 16.64 -14.58 -11.06
C THR A 298 16.29 -13.88 -9.75
N ILE A 299 15.04 -14.06 -9.32
CA ILE A 299 14.55 -13.54 -8.05
C ILE A 299 14.96 -14.50 -6.93
N PRO A 300 15.54 -14.03 -5.83
CA PRO A 300 15.83 -14.89 -4.68
C PRO A 300 14.55 -15.48 -4.09
N SER A 301 14.59 -16.76 -3.71
CA SER A 301 13.44 -17.45 -3.08
C SER A 301 12.94 -16.74 -1.82
N LEU A 302 13.82 -16.00 -1.14
CA LEU A 302 13.43 -15.19 0.01
C LEU A 302 12.38 -14.13 -0.33
N CYS A 303 12.46 -13.48 -1.49
CA CYS A 303 11.45 -12.50 -1.91
C CYS A 303 10.07 -13.16 -2.00
N THR A 304 9.99 -14.32 -2.67
CA THR A 304 8.75 -15.10 -2.79
C THR A 304 8.23 -15.56 -1.43
N VAL A 305 9.09 -16.13 -0.59
CA VAL A 305 8.73 -16.60 0.75
C VAL A 305 8.18 -15.46 1.61
N LEU A 306 8.79 -14.27 1.54
CA LEU A 306 8.32 -13.10 2.29
C LEU A 306 6.97 -12.60 1.75
N SER A 307 6.75 -12.56 0.43
CA SER A 307 5.43 -12.21 -0.15
C SER A 307 4.34 -13.22 0.22
N LEU A 308 4.68 -14.49 0.46
CA LEU A 308 3.72 -15.47 0.96
C LEU A 308 3.36 -15.28 2.44
N LEU A 309 4.19 -14.61 3.23
CA LEU A 309 4.04 -14.46 4.69
C LEU A 309 3.55 -13.08 5.13
N LEU A 310 4.07 -12.03 4.51
CA LEU A 310 3.87 -10.65 4.92
C LEU A 310 2.79 -9.99 4.08
N PRO A 311 2.13 -8.95 4.58
CA PRO A 311 1.08 -8.27 3.82
C PRO A 311 1.64 -7.36 2.71
N GLN A 312 2.86 -6.85 2.90
CA GLN A 312 3.51 -5.91 1.98
C GLN A 312 5.01 -6.18 1.89
N VAL A 313 5.47 -6.49 0.69
CA VAL A 313 6.88 -6.72 0.38
C VAL A 313 7.20 -6.11 -0.97
N ILE A 314 8.29 -5.36 -1.04
CA ILE A 314 8.84 -4.90 -2.31
C ILE A 314 10.27 -5.38 -2.46
N THR A 315 10.70 -5.59 -3.71
CA THR A 315 12.12 -5.73 -4.03
C THR A 315 12.63 -4.42 -4.59
N LEU A 316 13.63 -3.85 -3.93
CA LEU A 316 14.35 -2.68 -4.40
C LEU A 316 15.55 -3.15 -5.21
N PRO A 317 15.58 -2.92 -6.53
CA PRO A 317 16.71 -3.35 -7.35
C PRO A 317 17.92 -2.45 -7.08
N ALA A 318 19.03 -3.03 -6.59
CA ALA A 318 20.27 -2.30 -6.36
C ALA A 318 21.34 -2.61 -7.42
N THR A 319 20.93 -2.82 -8.68
CA THR A 319 21.88 -2.91 -9.80
C THR A 319 22.33 -1.51 -10.23
N LEU A 320 23.53 -1.39 -10.82
CA LEU A 320 24.04 -0.09 -11.29
C LEU A 320 23.10 0.60 -12.28
N ASP A 321 22.50 -0.16 -13.20
CA ASP A 321 21.53 0.35 -14.17
C ASP A 321 20.29 0.94 -13.46
N LYS A 322 19.67 0.16 -12.56
CA LYS A 322 18.47 0.59 -11.85
C LYS A 322 18.76 1.74 -10.90
N LEU A 323 19.89 1.72 -10.18
CA LEU A 323 20.30 2.83 -9.32
C LEU A 323 20.51 4.12 -10.13
N ASN A 324 21.10 4.06 -11.31
CA ASN A 324 21.39 5.24 -12.11
C ASN A 324 20.19 5.78 -12.90
N ASN A 325 19.19 4.94 -13.22
CA ASN A 325 18.09 5.30 -14.11
C ASN A 325 16.73 5.45 -13.41
N GLU A 326 16.46 4.72 -12.33
CA GLU A 326 15.18 4.75 -11.61
C GLU A 326 15.11 5.87 -10.55
N HIS A 327 13.94 6.10 -9.98
CA HIS A 327 13.71 7.05 -8.89
C HIS A 327 13.41 6.30 -7.59
N PHE A 328 14.21 6.51 -6.54
CA PHE A 328 13.92 5.89 -5.24
C PHE A 328 13.04 6.78 -4.35
N VAL A 329 13.02 8.07 -4.64
CA VAL A 329 12.21 9.07 -3.93
C VAL A 329 11.21 9.74 -4.87
N PRO A 330 10.05 10.20 -4.36
CA PRO A 330 9.14 11.00 -5.15
C PRO A 330 9.77 12.31 -5.63
N GLU A 331 9.49 12.67 -6.86
CA GLU A 331 10.01 13.86 -7.51
C GLU A 331 8.90 14.54 -8.32
N SER A 332 8.65 15.82 -8.05
CA SER A 332 7.73 16.63 -8.85
C SER A 332 8.45 17.16 -10.08
N LYS A 333 7.91 16.83 -11.26
CA LYS A 333 8.34 17.32 -12.56
C LYS A 333 7.16 18.00 -13.22
N GLU A 334 7.27 19.28 -13.56
CA GLU A 334 6.16 20.02 -14.20
C GLU A 334 4.85 19.92 -13.41
N GLU A 335 4.91 20.10 -12.09
CA GLU A 335 3.76 19.97 -11.17
C GLU A 335 3.14 18.57 -11.09
N ASP A 336 3.75 17.59 -11.77
CA ASP A 336 3.39 16.19 -11.72
C ASP A 336 4.31 15.42 -10.77
N LEU A 337 3.77 14.91 -9.65
CA LEU A 337 4.56 14.09 -8.73
C LEU A 337 4.80 12.68 -9.29
N HIS A 338 6.01 12.41 -9.76
CA HIS A 338 6.47 11.06 -10.07
C HIS A 338 6.74 10.29 -8.79
N SER A 339 6.33 9.02 -8.76
CA SER A 339 6.58 8.15 -7.62
C SER A 339 8.04 7.68 -7.59
N GLY A 340 8.48 7.21 -6.42
CA GLY A 340 9.75 6.52 -6.28
C GLY A 340 9.57 5.23 -5.49
N TYR A 341 10.48 4.27 -5.65
CA TYR A 341 10.37 2.93 -5.04
C TYR A 341 10.10 2.93 -3.53
N LEU A 342 10.63 3.92 -2.80
CA LEU A 342 10.46 4.01 -1.34
C LEU A 342 9.13 4.67 -0.94
N GLN A 343 8.33 5.17 -1.89
CA GLN A 343 7.00 5.72 -1.64
C GLN A 343 5.99 4.60 -1.37
N VAL A 344 6.17 3.89 -0.27
CA VAL A 344 5.34 2.75 0.12
C VAL A 344 4.69 2.96 1.48
N PRO A 345 3.58 2.25 1.77
CA PRO A 345 2.89 2.37 3.04
C PRO A 345 3.75 1.91 4.22
N ALA A 346 3.39 2.41 5.40
CA ALA A 346 3.96 1.98 6.66
C ALA A 346 3.85 0.45 6.85
N GLY A 347 4.90 -0.15 7.42
CA GLY A 347 5.03 -1.58 7.68
C GLY A 347 5.48 -2.42 6.48
N THR A 348 5.91 -1.79 5.38
CA THR A 348 6.42 -2.49 4.19
C THR A 348 7.81 -3.08 4.45
N THR A 349 8.03 -4.33 4.02
CA THR A 349 9.36 -4.93 4.03
C THR A 349 10.03 -4.73 2.68
N VAL A 350 11.19 -4.09 2.67
CA VAL A 350 11.99 -3.78 1.50
C VAL A 350 13.16 -4.75 1.44
N VAL A 351 13.17 -5.61 0.43
CA VAL A 351 14.29 -6.50 0.13
C VAL A 351 15.17 -5.84 -0.90
N ILE A 352 16.42 -5.53 -0.52
CA ILE A 352 17.39 -4.90 -1.41
C ILE A 352 18.27 -5.99 -2.01
N SER A 353 18.22 -6.14 -3.33
CA SER A 353 19.02 -7.13 -4.03
C SER A 353 20.28 -6.51 -4.62
N GLU A 354 21.44 -6.84 -4.03
CA GLU A 354 22.79 -6.56 -4.52
C GLU A 354 23.43 -7.81 -5.16
N LEU A 355 22.61 -8.66 -5.77
CA LEU A 355 23.05 -9.88 -6.43
C LEU A 355 23.37 -9.59 -7.90
N GLY A 356 24.42 -10.23 -8.42
CA GLY A 356 24.88 -10.05 -9.78
C GLY A 356 25.47 -8.66 -10.05
N LEU A 357 26.03 -8.00 -9.03
CA LEU A 357 26.67 -6.68 -9.21
C LEU A 357 27.84 -6.75 -10.18
N GLN A 358 27.83 -5.83 -11.15
CA GLN A 358 28.91 -5.66 -12.12
C GLN A 358 29.78 -4.46 -11.74
N GLU A 359 31.04 -4.48 -12.15
CA GLU A 359 31.92 -3.33 -12.00
C GLU A 359 31.42 -2.15 -12.83
N GLY A 360 31.43 -0.96 -12.25
CA GLY A 360 31.01 0.27 -12.90
C GLY A 360 30.89 1.43 -11.91
N ASN A 361 30.41 2.58 -12.40
CA ASN A 361 30.31 3.80 -11.61
C ASN A 361 28.85 4.18 -11.33
N LEU A 362 28.59 4.60 -10.09
CA LEU A 362 27.37 5.32 -9.77
C LEU A 362 27.47 6.75 -10.30
N LEU A 363 26.43 7.16 -11.02
CA LEU A 363 26.21 8.53 -11.43
C LEU A 363 25.59 9.32 -10.27
N GLU A 364 25.44 10.64 -10.43
CA GLU A 364 24.86 11.51 -9.40
C GLU A 364 23.49 11.02 -8.92
N LYS A 365 22.62 10.60 -9.85
CA LYS A 365 21.31 10.01 -9.52
C LYS A 365 21.44 8.69 -8.74
N GLY A 366 22.39 7.84 -9.11
CA GLY A 366 22.69 6.61 -8.39
C GLY A 366 23.15 6.85 -6.96
N VAL A 367 24.04 7.82 -6.77
CA VAL A 367 24.48 8.24 -5.42
C VAL A 367 23.30 8.78 -4.62
N ALA A 368 22.44 9.62 -5.22
CA ALA A 368 21.25 10.13 -4.56
C ALA A 368 20.26 9.02 -4.15
N ASN A 369 20.04 8.02 -5.00
CA ASN A 369 19.21 6.86 -4.70
C ASN A 369 19.78 6.01 -3.56
N VAL A 370 21.10 5.75 -3.54
CA VAL A 370 21.76 5.05 -2.44
C VAL A 370 21.61 5.84 -1.12
N VAL A 371 21.84 7.15 -1.15
CA VAL A 371 21.66 8.02 0.02
C VAL A 371 20.22 8.01 0.51
N ALA A 372 19.24 8.04 -0.39
CA ALA A 372 17.83 7.98 -0.04
C ALA A 372 17.46 6.67 0.67
N ALA A 373 17.88 5.52 0.13
CA ALA A 373 17.64 4.22 0.75
C ALA A 373 18.40 4.07 2.09
N GLN A 374 19.63 4.58 2.17
CA GLN A 374 20.38 4.61 3.43
C GLN A 374 19.69 5.45 4.50
N ASN A 375 19.17 6.63 4.15
CA ASN A 375 18.41 7.48 5.06
C ASN A 375 17.09 6.81 5.47
N ALA A 376 16.37 6.19 4.54
CA ALA A 376 15.16 5.44 4.86
C ALA A 376 15.44 4.32 5.87
N MET A 377 16.56 3.60 5.73
CA MET A 377 17.04 2.61 6.70
C MET A 377 17.35 3.24 8.07
N SER A 378 18.19 4.28 8.10
CA SER A 378 18.77 4.79 9.35
C SER A 378 17.92 5.79 10.11
N SER A 379 17.01 6.50 9.43
CA SER A 379 16.20 7.57 10.03
C SER A 379 14.70 7.40 9.82
N GLN A 380 14.25 6.40 9.05
CA GLN A 380 12.84 6.17 8.76
C GLN A 380 12.17 7.44 8.22
N THR A 381 12.86 8.12 7.29
CA THR A 381 12.39 9.32 6.60
C THR A 381 12.69 9.25 5.11
N ILE A 382 11.78 9.77 4.27
CA ILE A 382 11.94 9.90 2.82
C ILE A 382 11.79 11.37 2.44
N LEU A 383 12.67 11.84 1.57
CA LEU A 383 12.60 13.18 1.00
C LEU A 383 11.72 13.18 -0.25
N TYR A 384 10.84 14.16 -0.38
CA TYR A 384 10.10 14.44 -1.62
C TYR A 384 10.76 15.64 -2.26
N ALA A 385 11.20 15.48 -3.50
CA ALA A 385 11.88 16.53 -4.25
C ALA A 385 10.88 17.33 -5.09
N PHE A 386 10.89 18.65 -4.95
CA PHE A 386 10.16 19.59 -5.79
C PHE A 386 11.17 20.55 -6.44
N PRO A 387 10.83 21.22 -7.56
CA PRO A 387 11.79 22.03 -8.31
C PRO A 387 12.55 23.07 -7.47
N PHE A 388 11.92 23.62 -6.43
CA PHE A 388 12.50 24.67 -5.58
C PHE A 388 12.51 24.32 -4.08
N SER A 389 12.10 23.12 -3.69
CA SER A 389 11.98 22.74 -2.28
C SER A 389 12.09 21.23 -2.07
N GLN A 390 12.36 20.82 -0.84
CA GLN A 390 12.36 19.41 -0.44
C GLN A 390 11.63 19.27 0.89
N PHE A 391 10.79 18.25 1.00
CA PHE A 391 10.03 17.96 2.21
C PHE A 391 10.36 16.56 2.73
N SER A 392 10.60 16.44 4.03
CA SER A 392 10.89 15.15 4.67
C SER A 392 9.62 14.57 5.28
N PHE A 393 9.25 13.37 4.86
CA PHE A 393 8.13 12.61 5.37
C PHE A 393 8.62 11.41 6.16
N ASN A 394 7.93 11.11 7.26
CA ASN A 394 8.23 9.92 8.04
C ASN A 394 7.71 8.68 7.33
N THR A 395 8.42 7.57 7.48
CA THR A 395 8.02 6.24 6.99
C THR A 395 8.21 5.18 8.08
N ASP A 396 7.80 3.96 7.81
CA ASP A 396 8.01 2.77 8.64
C ASP A 396 8.26 1.58 7.69
N MET A 397 9.52 1.21 7.53
CA MET A 397 9.97 0.15 6.63
C MET A 397 11.01 -0.74 7.30
N ASN A 398 10.94 -2.03 6.99
CA ASN A 398 11.93 -3.03 7.40
C ASN A 398 12.85 -3.36 6.23
N PHE A 399 14.16 -3.46 6.45
CA PHE A 399 15.13 -3.63 5.37
C PHE A 399 15.93 -4.93 5.52
N VAL A 400 15.96 -5.71 4.44
CA VAL A 400 16.81 -6.90 4.29
C VAL A 400 17.64 -6.74 3.03
N VAL A 401 18.95 -6.59 3.16
CA VAL A 401 19.91 -6.50 2.07
C VAL A 401 20.48 -7.88 1.77
N MET A 402 20.50 -8.27 0.51
CA MET A 402 21.05 -9.53 0.03
C MET A 402 22.25 -9.26 -0.86
N THR A 403 23.43 -9.80 -0.50
CA THR A 403 24.68 -9.54 -1.23
C THR A 403 25.58 -10.79 -1.31
N GLU A 404 26.29 -10.93 -2.43
CA GLU A 404 27.34 -11.94 -2.61
C GLU A 404 28.60 -11.60 -1.81
N GLY A 405 28.82 -10.30 -1.55
CA GLY A 405 29.97 -9.80 -0.81
C GLY A 405 29.97 -10.22 0.65
N SER A 406 31.09 -9.97 1.34
CA SER A 406 31.16 -10.13 2.80
C SER A 406 30.32 -9.08 3.56
N LYS A 407 30.05 -7.95 2.91
CA LYS A 407 29.24 -6.82 3.35
C LYS A 407 28.53 -6.24 2.13
N SER A 408 27.49 -5.45 2.36
CA SER A 408 26.83 -4.69 1.30
C SER A 408 27.80 -3.72 0.62
N ALA A 409 27.65 -3.56 -0.69
CA ALA A 409 28.46 -2.65 -1.50
C ALA A 409 28.05 -1.18 -1.31
N PHE A 410 26.76 -0.92 -1.07
CA PHE A 410 26.20 0.43 -1.06
C PHE A 410 25.70 0.89 0.32
N PHE A 411 25.30 -0.05 1.18
CA PHE A 411 24.55 0.25 2.40
C PHE A 411 25.30 -0.19 3.66
N LYS A 412 25.17 0.63 4.70
CA LYS A 412 25.57 0.29 6.06
C LYS A 412 24.34 -0.18 6.81
N THR A 413 24.34 -1.46 7.19
CA THR A 413 23.29 -2.06 8.03
C THR A 413 23.76 -2.27 9.47
N ASP A 414 22.79 -2.45 10.37
CA ASP A 414 23.05 -2.70 11.80
C ASP A 414 23.60 -4.11 12.04
N ILE A 415 23.08 -5.09 11.29
CA ILE A 415 23.44 -6.49 11.41
C ILE A 415 23.99 -6.97 10.06
N ILE A 416 25.09 -7.70 10.08
CA ILE A 416 25.66 -8.38 8.91
C ILE A 416 25.82 -9.85 9.27
N LEU A 417 25.06 -10.71 8.59
CA LEU A 417 25.03 -12.13 8.83
C LEU A 417 25.51 -12.89 7.59
N PRO A 418 26.69 -13.54 7.65
CA PRO A 418 27.13 -14.41 6.56
C PRO A 418 26.29 -15.70 6.55
N VAL A 419 25.59 -15.95 5.44
CA VAL A 419 24.78 -17.15 5.28
C VAL A 419 25.66 -18.39 5.12
N ARG A 420 25.20 -19.53 5.63
CA ARG A 420 25.91 -20.81 5.54
C ARG A 420 25.37 -21.63 4.36
N SER A 421 25.67 -21.20 3.14
CA SER A 421 25.26 -21.93 1.93
C SER A 421 26.08 -23.20 1.73
N GLN A 422 25.38 -24.30 1.41
CA GLN A 422 25.93 -25.55 0.90
C GLN A 422 25.62 -25.72 -0.59
N SER A 423 24.46 -25.22 -1.07
CA SER A 423 24.05 -25.25 -2.48
C SER A 423 23.46 -23.92 -2.94
N ALA A 424 23.73 -23.54 -4.19
CA ALA A 424 23.14 -22.35 -4.82
C ALA A 424 21.67 -22.56 -5.22
N SER A 425 21.27 -23.79 -5.57
CA SER A 425 19.92 -24.09 -6.08
C SER A 425 18.80 -23.76 -5.08
N ASP A 426 19.10 -23.85 -3.79
CA ASP A 426 18.11 -23.70 -2.72
C ASP A 426 17.81 -22.24 -2.34
N TYR A 427 18.61 -21.29 -2.84
CA TYR A 427 18.37 -19.85 -2.70
C TYR A 427 17.57 -19.27 -3.88
N TYR A 428 17.44 -20.02 -4.98
CA TYR A 428 16.87 -19.57 -6.26
C TYR A 428 15.88 -20.59 -6.84
N ARG A 429 15.05 -21.16 -5.97
CA ARG A 429 13.95 -22.06 -6.35
C ARG A 429 12.88 -21.34 -7.15
N ALA A 430 12.27 -22.06 -8.08
CA ALA A 430 11.11 -21.58 -8.80
C ALA A 430 9.91 -21.44 -7.86
N GLU A 431 9.04 -20.46 -8.13
CA GLU A 431 7.88 -20.14 -7.30
C GLU A 431 6.97 -21.36 -7.05
N GLY A 432 6.74 -22.18 -8.08
CA GLY A 432 5.94 -23.39 -7.99
C GLY A 432 6.49 -24.47 -7.03
N ASP A 433 7.80 -24.47 -6.77
CA ASP A 433 8.42 -25.41 -5.83
C ASP A 433 8.25 -24.97 -4.37
N ILE A 434 8.10 -23.66 -4.13
CA ILE A 434 7.94 -23.05 -2.80
C ILE A 434 6.49 -23.18 -2.31
N LEU A 435 5.50 -23.13 -3.22
CA LEU A 435 4.06 -23.07 -2.95
C LEU A 435 3.42 -24.32 -2.30
N GLN A 436 4.18 -25.39 -2.04
CA GLN A 436 3.63 -26.71 -1.67
C GLN A 436 3.07 -26.84 -0.24
N SER A 437 2.97 -25.78 0.58
CA SER A 437 2.45 -25.89 1.97
C SER A 437 1.37 -24.87 2.39
N PRO A 438 0.18 -24.84 1.75
CA PRO A 438 -0.88 -23.86 2.05
C PRO A 438 -1.42 -23.82 3.50
N PRO A 439 -1.64 -24.95 4.22
CA PRO A 439 -2.36 -24.90 5.51
C PRO A 439 -1.59 -24.19 6.63
N LEU A 440 -0.26 -24.29 6.63
CA LEU A 440 0.58 -23.68 7.67
C LEU A 440 0.78 -22.18 7.45
N LEU A 441 0.70 -21.69 6.21
CA LEU A 441 0.87 -20.27 5.89
C LEU A 441 -0.16 -19.40 6.60
N ALA A 442 -1.42 -19.84 6.69
CA ALA A 442 -2.46 -19.12 7.41
C ALA A 442 -2.10 -18.96 8.90
N ILE A 443 -1.57 -20.01 9.52
CA ILE A 443 -1.12 -19.99 10.93
C ILE A 443 0.09 -19.07 11.09
N PHE A 444 1.05 -19.11 10.16
CA PHE A 444 2.23 -18.25 10.18
C PHE A 444 1.88 -16.76 10.02
N ARG A 445 0.97 -16.43 9.09
CA ARG A 445 0.44 -15.07 8.91
C ARG A 445 -0.24 -14.58 10.18
N HIS A 446 -1.08 -15.43 10.79
CA HIS A 446 -1.73 -15.10 12.05
C HIS A 446 -0.72 -14.90 13.19
N TYR A 447 0.33 -15.72 13.28
CA TYR A 447 1.43 -15.52 14.22
C TYR A 447 2.13 -14.17 14.05
N LEU A 448 2.49 -13.81 12.80
CA LEU A 448 3.16 -12.54 12.49
C LEU A 448 2.26 -11.34 12.83
N TYR A 449 0.98 -11.42 12.49
CA TYR A 449 -0.01 -10.41 12.85
C TYR A 449 -0.13 -10.27 14.38
N HIS A 450 -0.29 -11.39 15.10
CA HIS A 450 -0.43 -11.38 16.54
C HIS A 450 0.78 -10.72 17.21
N VAL A 451 2.01 -11.16 16.88
CA VAL A 451 3.20 -10.63 17.57
C VAL A 451 3.45 -9.15 17.29
N LYS A 452 3.16 -8.66 16.08
CA LYS A 452 3.26 -7.23 15.77
C LYS A 452 2.33 -6.35 16.61
N ASN A 453 1.20 -6.88 17.04
CA ASN A 453 0.22 -6.14 17.84
C ASN A 453 0.39 -6.30 19.36
N VAL A 454 1.38 -7.08 19.82
CA VAL A 454 1.69 -7.22 21.25
C VAL A 454 2.50 -6.02 21.72
N SER A 455 2.02 -5.33 22.76
CA SER A 455 2.82 -4.29 23.44
C SER A 455 3.94 -4.94 24.25
N VAL A 456 5.17 -4.79 23.79
CA VAL A 456 6.37 -5.26 24.50
C VAL A 456 6.90 -4.15 25.40
N ARG A 457 7.11 -4.47 26.68
CA ARG A 457 7.82 -3.58 27.63
C ARG A 457 9.07 -4.31 28.12
N VAL A 458 10.22 -3.64 28.03
CA VAL A 458 11.47 -4.18 28.59
C VAL A 458 11.38 -4.12 30.12
N GLY A 459 11.24 -5.28 30.75
CA GLY A 459 11.23 -5.40 32.21
C GLY A 459 12.61 -5.13 32.82
N LYS A 460 12.66 -4.85 34.13
CA LYS A 460 13.91 -4.54 34.86
C LYS A 460 15.00 -5.61 34.69
N GLN A 461 14.63 -6.89 34.81
CA GLN A 461 15.57 -8.00 34.63
C GLN A 461 16.20 -8.02 33.23
N MET A 462 15.40 -7.80 32.17
CA MET A 462 15.93 -7.75 30.81
C MET A 462 16.80 -6.51 30.60
N SER A 463 16.43 -5.38 31.19
CA SER A 463 17.27 -4.17 31.16
C SER A 463 18.64 -4.41 31.80
N GLU A 464 18.69 -5.10 32.94
CA GLU A 464 19.96 -5.46 33.61
C GLU A 464 20.81 -6.37 32.73
N VAL A 465 20.19 -7.39 32.10
CA VAL A 465 20.89 -8.28 31.15
C VAL A 465 21.45 -7.50 29.97
N ILE A 466 20.66 -6.61 29.36
CA ILE A 466 21.11 -5.76 28.24
C ILE A 466 22.29 -4.89 28.69
N SER A 467 22.22 -4.28 29.88
CA SER A 467 23.31 -3.45 30.41
C SER A 467 24.59 -4.26 30.67
N ILE A 468 24.48 -5.48 31.20
CA ILE A 468 25.62 -6.37 31.44
C ILE A 468 26.26 -6.78 30.10
N ILE A 469 25.45 -7.18 29.12
CA ILE A 469 25.94 -7.57 27.79
C ILE A 469 26.64 -6.38 27.14
N PHE A 470 26.02 -5.19 27.17
CA PHE A 470 26.61 -3.98 26.61
C PHE A 470 27.95 -3.63 27.26
N ALA A 471 28.04 -3.71 28.58
CA ALA A 471 29.30 -3.47 29.31
C ALA A 471 30.37 -4.53 28.99
N SER A 472 29.97 -5.78 28.75
CA SER A 472 30.89 -6.86 28.37
C SER A 472 31.36 -6.82 26.91
N CYS A 473 30.68 -6.05 26.06
CA CYS A 473 30.99 -5.88 24.65
C CYS A 473 31.88 -4.65 24.37
N GLU A 474 32.48 -4.02 25.39
CA GLU A 474 33.49 -2.97 25.15
C GLU A 474 34.56 -3.51 24.18
N PRO A 475 34.90 -2.73 23.13
CA PRO A 475 35.91 -3.15 22.18
C PRO A 475 37.24 -3.28 22.91
N ILE A 476 37.89 -4.43 22.80
CA ILE A 476 39.34 -4.51 22.99
C ILE A 476 39.91 -3.51 21.97
N ALA A 477 40.42 -2.39 22.48
CA ALA A 477 40.95 -1.27 21.70
C ALA A 477 42.09 -1.68 20.76
#